data_AF-A0A8H5F017-F1
#
_entry.id   AF-A0A8H5F017-F1
#
_cell.length_a   1.000
_cell.length_b   1.000
_cell.length_c   1.000
_cell.angle_alpha   90.00
_cell.angle_beta   90.00
_cell.angle_gamma   90.00
#
_symmetry.space_group_name_H-M   'P 1'
#
loop_
_entity.id
_entity.type
_entity.pdbx_description
1 polymer ?
#
loop_
_entity_poly.entity_id
_entity_poly.type
_entity_poly.pdbx_seq_one_letter_code
_entity_poly.pdbx_strand_id
1 'polypeptide(L)'
;MLAWHHTPNSMPSPDRGDLFNEYSLKLTQLAHGLPSRFRPTVNRLIHHLPSLFLDDWPMVPNHTDLLENNIRVDPSSGRLVGICDWRDTEVSPFGMSLWDLETMLGISETRGWRYHTNQQILRDLFWEEFYKALRTELDERIEISRLVGILLQNGWQSNDDGDLVPVSQEGNHNLNYLNAVVLGIQGTDIIWND
;
A
#
# COMPACT_ATOMS: atom_id res chain seq x y z
N MET A 1 10.53 28.09 0.76
CA MET A 1 10.07 28.40 2.14
C MET A 1 10.29 27.14 2.95
N LEU A 2 11.12 27.17 3.99
CA LEU A 2 11.58 25.94 4.65
C LEU A 2 10.51 25.47 5.66
N ALA A 3 10.11 24.20 5.58
CA ALA A 3 9.05 23.61 6.39
C ALA A 3 9.28 23.70 7.93
N TRP A 4 10.52 23.87 8.39
CA TRP A 4 10.86 23.98 9.81
C TRP A 4 10.39 25.27 10.49
N HIS A 5 10.04 26.31 9.71
CA HIS A 5 9.45 27.54 10.25
C HIS A 5 7.93 27.49 10.38
N HIS A 6 7.31 26.45 9.83
CA HIS A 6 5.86 26.25 9.82
C HIS A 6 5.58 24.92 10.49
N THR A 7 5.61 24.89 11.82
CA THR A 7 5.05 23.76 12.57
C THR A 7 3.62 23.56 12.09
N PRO A 8 3.29 22.41 11.47
CA PRO A 8 1.92 22.16 11.04
C PRO A 8 0.99 22.23 12.25
N ASN A 9 -0.24 22.70 12.04
CA ASN A 9 -1.31 22.44 13.00
C ASN A 9 -1.35 20.93 13.27
N SER A 10 -1.77 20.51 14.48
CA SER A 10 -1.91 19.08 14.79
C SER A 10 -2.66 18.39 13.65
N MET A 11 -2.02 17.40 13.01
CA MET A 11 -2.63 16.64 11.94
C MET A 11 -3.89 15.99 12.53
N PRO A 12 -5.10 16.28 12.02
CA PRO A 12 -6.30 15.70 12.57
C PRO A 12 -6.21 14.19 12.44
N SER A 13 -6.24 13.48 13.57
CA SER A 13 -6.37 12.03 13.57
C SER A 13 -7.82 11.71 13.25
N PRO A 14 -8.12 10.93 12.20
CA PRO A 14 -9.48 10.48 11.96
C PRO A 14 -9.94 9.58 13.11
N ASP A 15 -11.26 9.48 13.27
CA ASP A 15 -11.85 8.48 14.14
C ASP A 15 -11.59 7.08 13.57
N ARG A 16 -11.19 6.14 14.44
CA ARG A 16 -10.87 4.76 14.04
C ARG A 16 -12.11 4.05 13.47
N GLY A 17 -13.28 4.30 14.04
CA GLY A 17 -14.54 3.69 13.61
C GLY A 17 -14.98 4.22 12.25
N ASP A 18 -14.87 5.52 12.02
CA ASP A 18 -15.19 6.13 10.72
C ASP A 18 -14.27 5.57 9.61
N LEU A 19 -12.96 5.52 9.87
CA LEU A 19 -11.99 4.99 8.89
C LEU A 19 -12.17 3.48 8.66
N PHE A 20 -12.49 2.72 9.71
CA PHE A 20 -12.84 1.30 9.58
C PHE A 20 -14.07 1.09 8.67
N ASN A 21 -15.13 1.90 8.87
CA ASN A 21 -16.33 1.83 8.05
C ASN A 21 -16.04 2.18 6.58
N GLU A 22 -15.23 3.22 6.36
CA GLU A 22 -14.80 3.62 5.01
C GLU A 22 -14.04 2.49 4.31
N TYR A 23 -13.03 1.91 4.96
CA TYR A 23 -12.22 0.86 4.36
C TYR A 23 -13.02 -0.42 4.14
N SER A 24 -13.91 -0.77 5.07
CA SER A 24 -14.84 -1.90 4.93
C SER A 24 -15.74 -1.74 3.70
N LEU A 25 -16.28 -0.52 3.50
CA LEU A 25 -17.12 -0.21 2.34
C LEU A 25 -16.34 -0.32 1.04
N LYS A 26 -15.17 0.31 0.96
CA LYS A 26 -14.29 0.29 -0.20
C LYS A 26 -13.87 -1.14 -0.57
N LEU A 27 -13.41 -1.94 0.39
CA LEU A 27 -13.04 -3.34 0.14
C LEU A 27 -14.24 -4.18 -0.31
N THR A 28 -15.43 -3.95 0.24
CA THR A 28 -16.66 -4.64 -0.20
C THR A 28 -17.03 -4.28 -1.64
N GLN A 29 -16.89 -3.02 -2.03
CA GLN A 29 -17.07 -2.59 -3.42
C GLN A 29 -16.04 -3.26 -4.36
N LEU A 30 -14.77 -3.30 -3.95
CA LEU A 30 -13.71 -3.98 -4.70
C LEU A 30 -13.96 -5.50 -4.83
N ALA A 31 -14.44 -6.17 -3.78
CA ALA A 31 -14.78 -7.59 -3.82
C ALA A 31 -15.85 -7.90 -4.89
N HIS A 32 -16.82 -7.00 -5.07
CA HIS A 32 -17.86 -7.14 -6.07
C HIS A 32 -17.40 -6.77 -7.49
N GLY A 33 -16.62 -5.70 -7.63
CA GLY A 33 -16.28 -5.13 -8.94
C GLY A 33 -14.98 -5.61 -9.57
N LEU A 34 -13.98 -6.06 -8.78
CA LEU A 34 -12.77 -6.65 -9.33
C LEU A 34 -13.06 -8.02 -9.97
N PRO A 35 -12.22 -8.49 -10.92
CA PRO A 35 -12.32 -9.84 -11.46
C PRO A 35 -12.30 -10.91 -10.36
N SER A 36 -13.06 -11.99 -10.57
CA SER A 36 -13.33 -13.01 -9.53
C SER A 36 -12.09 -13.64 -8.89
N ARG A 37 -10.95 -13.66 -9.60
CA ARG A 37 -9.64 -14.12 -9.11
C ARG A 37 -9.12 -13.35 -7.89
N PHE A 38 -9.54 -12.11 -7.67
CA PHE A 38 -9.15 -11.33 -6.49
C PHE A 38 -10.04 -11.59 -5.26
N ARG A 39 -11.25 -12.14 -5.45
CA ARG A 39 -12.24 -12.29 -4.37
C ARG A 39 -11.73 -13.04 -3.14
N PRO A 40 -10.98 -14.16 -3.26
CA PRO A 40 -10.46 -14.85 -2.07
C PRO A 40 -9.58 -13.94 -1.22
N THR A 41 -8.68 -13.18 -1.85
CA THR A 41 -7.80 -12.24 -1.16
C THR A 41 -8.58 -11.10 -0.53
N VAL A 42 -9.47 -10.45 -1.28
CA VAL A 42 -10.25 -9.31 -0.78
C VAL A 42 -11.14 -9.73 0.39
N ASN A 43 -11.81 -10.88 0.31
CA ASN A 43 -12.65 -11.40 1.39
C ASN A 43 -11.84 -11.70 2.66
N ARG A 44 -10.63 -12.26 2.50
CA ARG A 44 -9.71 -12.44 3.63
C ARG A 44 -9.33 -11.11 4.26
N LEU A 45 -8.99 -10.10 3.46
CA LEU A 45 -8.65 -8.77 3.98
C LEU A 45 -9.85 -8.12 4.70
N ILE A 46 -11.07 -8.26 4.18
CA ILE A 46 -12.30 -7.81 4.87
C ILE A 46 -12.43 -8.50 6.24
N HIS A 47 -12.17 -9.81 6.31
CA HIS A 47 -12.25 -10.57 7.57
C HIS A 47 -11.24 -10.09 8.62
N HIS A 48 -10.00 -9.81 8.21
CA HIS A 48 -8.93 -9.38 9.12
C HIS A 48 -8.86 -7.86 9.33
N LEU A 49 -9.58 -7.05 8.54
CA LEU A 49 -9.57 -5.59 8.63
C LEU A 49 -9.78 -5.05 10.06
N PRO A 50 -10.70 -5.59 10.90
CA PRO A 50 -10.89 -5.08 12.26
C PRO A 50 -9.61 -5.08 13.11
N SER A 51 -8.68 -6.00 12.87
CA SER A 51 -7.41 -6.10 13.62
C SER A 51 -6.52 -4.86 13.46
N LEU A 52 -6.65 -4.13 12.34
CA LEU A 52 -5.89 -2.92 12.06
C LEU A 52 -6.40 -1.69 12.83
N PHE A 53 -7.61 -1.78 13.40
CA PHE A 53 -8.27 -0.68 14.08
C PHE A 53 -8.35 -0.86 15.59
N LEU A 54 -7.83 -1.97 16.12
CA LEU A 54 -7.66 -2.19 17.56
C LEU A 54 -6.69 -1.17 18.17
N ASP A 55 -6.89 -0.84 19.44
CA ASP A 55 -6.11 0.18 20.16
C ASP A 55 -4.61 -0.12 20.24
N ASP A 56 -4.23 -1.40 20.13
CA ASP A 56 -2.84 -1.86 20.14
C ASP A 56 -2.15 -1.76 18.77
N TRP A 57 -2.88 -1.46 17.70
CA TRP A 57 -2.31 -1.15 16.40
C TRP A 57 -2.17 0.37 16.20
N PRO A 58 -0.97 0.89 15.85
CA PRO A 58 -0.75 2.33 15.81
C PRO A 58 -1.40 2.98 14.58
N MET A 59 -2.01 4.14 14.80
CA MET A 59 -2.41 5.08 13.76
C MET A 59 -1.24 6.03 13.52
N VAL A 60 -0.75 6.09 12.29
CA VAL A 60 0.46 6.86 11.92
C VAL A 60 0.21 7.69 10.67
N PRO A 61 0.99 8.77 10.46
CA PRO A 61 1.04 9.42 9.16
C PRO A 61 1.59 8.45 8.10
N ASN A 62 0.78 8.12 7.11
CA ASN A 62 1.15 7.34 5.94
C ASN A 62 1.32 8.28 4.75
N HIS A 63 2.45 8.14 4.05
CA HIS A 63 2.67 8.84 2.80
C HIS A 63 1.74 8.26 1.72
N THR A 64 1.05 9.11 0.97
CA THR A 64 0.06 8.71 -0.03
C THR A 64 0.60 8.66 -1.45
N ASP A 65 1.84 9.14 -1.65
CA ASP A 65 2.55 9.17 -2.95
C ASP A 65 4.05 8.88 -2.81
N LEU A 66 4.49 7.80 -2.12
CA LEU A 66 5.93 7.58 -1.88
C LEU A 66 6.61 6.94 -3.10
N LEU A 67 6.57 7.67 -4.21
CA LEU A 67 7.19 7.29 -5.47
C LEU A 67 8.63 7.83 -5.57
N GLU A 68 9.37 7.33 -6.56
CA GLU A 68 10.78 7.66 -6.81
C GLU A 68 11.05 9.19 -6.87
N ASN A 69 10.11 9.97 -7.42
CA ASN A 69 10.20 11.43 -7.51
C ASN A 69 10.10 12.15 -6.16
N ASN A 70 9.63 11.48 -5.11
CA ASN A 70 9.52 12.01 -3.75
C ASN A 70 10.64 11.52 -2.82
N ILE A 71 11.46 10.58 -3.29
CA ILE A 71 12.65 10.09 -2.60
C ILE A 71 13.88 10.90 -3.05
N ARG A 72 14.70 11.35 -2.08
CA ARG A 72 15.94 12.07 -2.35
C ARG A 72 17.12 11.23 -1.93
N VAL A 73 18.02 10.97 -2.87
CA VAL A 73 19.29 10.29 -2.63
C VAL A 73 20.47 11.22 -2.88
N ASP A 74 21.53 11.05 -2.11
CA ASP A 74 22.82 11.68 -2.40
C ASP A 74 23.44 11.02 -3.66
N PRO A 75 23.73 11.77 -4.73
CA PRO A 75 24.22 11.16 -5.98
C PRO A 75 25.59 10.50 -5.86
N SER A 76 26.40 10.89 -4.86
CA SER A 76 27.76 10.39 -4.70
C SER A 76 27.82 9.07 -3.92
N SER A 77 26.92 8.88 -2.97
CA SER A 77 26.91 7.76 -2.04
C SER A 77 25.68 6.84 -2.17
N GLY A 78 24.65 7.29 -2.88
CA GLY A 78 23.37 6.58 -3.00
C GLY A 78 22.54 6.58 -1.71
N ARG A 79 22.97 7.30 -0.66
CA ARG A 79 22.27 7.32 0.63
C ARG A 79 20.96 8.09 0.53
N LEU A 80 19.91 7.58 1.16
CA LEU A 80 18.67 8.33 1.39
C LEU A 80 18.98 9.58 2.21
N VAL A 81 18.65 10.75 1.68
CA VAL A 81 18.84 12.05 2.35
C VAL A 81 17.51 12.73 2.71
N GLY A 82 16.39 12.23 2.19
CA GLY A 82 15.08 12.69 2.63
C GLY A 82 13.93 12.13 1.80
N ILE A 83 12.73 12.33 2.33
CA ILE A 83 11.44 12.10 1.67
C ILE A 83 10.73 13.45 1.63
N CYS A 84 10.21 13.82 0.47
CA CYS A 84 9.51 15.09 0.20
C CYS A 84 8.01 14.83 -0.07
N ASP A 85 7.26 15.91 -0.24
CA ASP A 85 5.84 15.91 -0.63
C ASP A 85 4.85 15.26 0.35
N TRP A 86 5.02 15.57 1.64
CA TRP A 86 4.11 15.15 2.71
C TRP A 86 2.75 15.87 2.71
N ARG A 87 2.39 16.62 1.67
CA ARG A 87 1.22 17.51 1.67
C ARG A 87 -0.08 16.75 1.91
N ASP A 88 -0.22 15.60 1.28
CA ASP A 88 -1.45 14.81 1.27
C ASP A 88 -1.32 13.56 2.17
N THR A 89 -0.43 13.61 3.17
CA THR A 89 -0.25 12.55 4.16
C THR A 89 -1.54 12.34 4.95
N GLU A 90 -1.90 11.08 5.16
CA GLU A 90 -3.10 10.70 5.90
C GLU A 90 -2.72 9.94 7.17
N VAL A 91 -3.41 10.20 8.28
CA VAL A 91 -3.27 9.37 9.49
C VAL A 91 -4.15 8.13 9.34
N SER A 92 -3.55 6.95 9.29
CA SER A 92 -4.24 5.66 9.09
C SER A 92 -3.45 4.52 9.75
N PRO A 93 -3.94 3.27 9.77
CA PRO A 93 -3.20 2.15 10.35
C PRO A 93 -1.75 2.07 9.85
N PHE A 94 -0.82 1.67 10.72
CA PHE A 94 0.57 1.45 10.33
C PHE A 94 0.69 0.36 9.26
N GLY A 95 1.53 0.62 8.25
CA GLY A 95 1.77 -0.29 7.12
C GLY A 95 0.95 0.01 5.87
N MET A 96 -0.01 0.94 5.94
CA MET A 96 -0.86 1.29 4.78
C MET A 96 -0.06 1.85 3.60
N SER A 97 1.04 2.58 3.84
CA SER A 97 1.96 3.11 2.81
C SER A 97 2.96 2.09 2.25
N LEU A 98 2.99 0.85 2.76
CA LEU A 98 3.93 -0.18 2.27
C LEU A 98 3.60 -0.67 0.85
N TRP A 99 2.49 -0.22 0.26
CA TRP A 99 2.18 -0.46 -1.16
C TRP A 99 3.26 0.11 -2.08
N ASP A 100 3.92 1.20 -1.67
CA ASP A 100 4.97 1.87 -2.43
C ASP A 100 6.21 0.99 -2.65
N LEU A 101 6.47 0.02 -1.76
CA LEU A 101 7.56 -0.95 -1.93
C LEU A 101 7.43 -1.69 -3.27
N GLU A 102 6.23 -2.18 -3.57
CA GLU A 102 6.01 -2.96 -4.78
C GLU A 102 6.13 -2.11 -6.02
N THR A 103 5.69 -0.84 -5.94
CA THR A 103 5.87 0.15 -7.00
C THR A 103 7.35 0.42 -7.28
N MET A 104 8.20 0.55 -6.25
CA MET A 104 9.64 0.78 -6.43
C MET A 104 10.41 -0.43 -6.95
N LEU A 105 9.86 -1.64 -6.81
CA LEU A 105 10.54 -2.88 -7.24
C LEU A 105 10.30 -3.21 -8.72
N GLY A 106 9.45 -2.46 -9.41
CA GLY A 106 9.13 -2.69 -10.80
C GLY A 106 8.75 -1.42 -11.55
N ILE A 107 8.37 -1.60 -12.80
CA ILE A 107 7.92 -0.53 -13.67
C ILE A 107 6.67 -0.94 -14.44
N SER A 108 5.83 0.05 -14.72
CA SER A 108 4.71 -0.10 -15.64
C SER A 108 5.22 -0.15 -17.08
N GLU A 109 4.80 -1.15 -17.83
CA GLU A 109 5.04 -1.31 -19.26
C GLU A 109 3.70 -1.35 -20.03
N THR A 110 3.78 -1.16 -21.34
CA THR A 110 2.61 -1.22 -22.24
C THR A 110 1.81 -2.53 -22.13
N ARG A 111 2.42 -3.62 -21.65
CA ARG A 111 1.80 -4.94 -21.51
C ARG A 111 1.59 -5.39 -20.05
N GLY A 112 1.82 -4.51 -19.08
CA GLY A 112 1.57 -4.80 -17.68
C GLY A 112 2.71 -4.36 -16.76
N TRP A 113 2.89 -5.06 -15.65
CA TRP A 113 3.93 -4.75 -14.66
C TRP A 113 5.15 -5.63 -14.87
N ARG A 114 6.35 -5.04 -14.85
CA ARG A 114 7.60 -5.79 -14.88
C ARG A 114 8.48 -5.42 -13.70
N TYR A 115 8.78 -6.41 -12.87
CA TYR A 115 9.77 -6.23 -11.81
C TYR A 115 11.20 -6.10 -12.35
N HIS A 116 12.04 -5.38 -11.60
CA HIS A 116 13.47 -5.31 -11.87
C HIS A 116 14.15 -6.68 -11.65
N THR A 117 15.28 -6.93 -12.31
CA THR A 117 15.99 -8.22 -12.22
C THR A 117 16.35 -8.61 -10.79
N ASN A 118 16.72 -7.63 -9.95
CA ASN A 118 17.15 -7.86 -8.56
C ASN A 118 16.03 -7.66 -7.54
N GLN A 119 14.77 -7.59 -8.00
CA GLN A 119 13.61 -7.24 -7.16
C GLN A 119 13.48 -8.10 -5.90
N GLN A 120 13.76 -9.41 -5.97
CA GLN A 120 13.61 -10.30 -4.82
C GLN A 120 14.65 -9.98 -3.75
N ILE A 121 15.91 -9.81 -4.16
CA ILE A 121 17.01 -9.44 -3.25
C ILE A 121 16.70 -8.11 -2.57
N LEU A 122 16.18 -7.13 -3.30
CA LEU A 122 15.80 -5.83 -2.75
C LEU A 122 14.60 -5.94 -1.79
N ARG A 123 13.60 -6.78 -2.10
CA ARG A 123 12.46 -7.05 -1.22
C ARG A 123 12.91 -7.72 0.08
N ASP A 124 13.76 -8.73 -0.01
CA ASP A 124 14.27 -9.46 1.16
C ASP A 124 15.08 -8.52 2.06
N LEU A 125 15.98 -7.71 1.48
CA LEU A 125 16.75 -6.70 2.21
C LEU A 125 15.85 -5.64 2.86
N PHE A 126 14.80 -5.20 2.16
CA PHE A 126 13.83 -4.25 2.73
C PHE A 126 13.17 -4.84 3.98
N TRP A 127 12.61 -6.04 3.89
CA TRP A 127 11.92 -6.67 5.02
C TRP A 127 12.88 -6.96 6.17
N GLU A 128 14.09 -7.44 5.88
CA GLU A 128 15.13 -7.65 6.89
C GLU A 128 15.43 -6.37 7.69
N GLU A 129 15.70 -5.26 7.01
CA GLU A 129 16.00 -3.98 7.67
C GLU A 129 14.76 -3.36 8.32
N PHE A 130 13.57 -3.54 7.75
CA PHE A 130 12.31 -3.07 8.30
C PHE A 130 12.00 -3.73 9.65
N TYR A 131 12.09 -5.05 9.76
CA TYR A 131 11.86 -5.76 11.03
C TYR A 131 12.94 -5.44 12.08
N LYS A 132 14.22 -5.31 11.67
CA LYS A 132 15.29 -4.83 12.55
C LYS A 132 14.98 -3.43 13.11
N ALA A 133 14.48 -2.52 12.27
CA ALA A 133 14.15 -1.15 12.66
C ALA A 133 12.96 -1.10 13.63
N LEU A 134 11.94 -1.93 13.41
CA LEU A 134 10.78 -2.02 14.29
C LEU A 134 11.10 -2.67 15.65
N ARG A 135 12.20 -3.45 15.73
CA ARG A 135 12.57 -4.23 16.93
C ARG A 135 11.42 -5.12 17.40
N THR A 136 10.65 -5.64 16.46
CA THR A 136 9.50 -6.50 16.69
C THR A 136 9.60 -7.74 15.81
N GLU A 137 8.97 -8.81 16.28
CA GLU A 137 8.76 -10.02 15.49
C GLU A 137 7.74 -9.77 14.37
N LEU A 138 7.66 -10.72 13.45
CA LEU A 138 6.70 -10.75 12.35
C LEU A 138 5.26 -10.62 12.89
N ASP A 139 4.57 -9.55 12.49
CA ASP A 139 3.15 -9.31 12.78
C ASP A 139 2.37 -9.33 11.47
N GLU A 140 1.36 -10.20 11.38
CA GLU A 140 0.52 -10.38 10.19
C GLU A 140 -0.21 -9.09 9.77
N ARG A 141 -0.47 -8.19 10.72
CA ARG A 141 -1.15 -6.91 10.46
C ARG A 141 -0.34 -6.02 9.53
N ILE A 142 0.97 -6.21 9.44
CA ILE A 142 1.84 -5.48 8.50
C ILE A 142 1.47 -5.85 7.06
N GLU A 143 1.34 -7.15 6.78
CA GLU A 143 1.01 -7.63 5.43
C GLU A 143 -0.46 -7.35 5.09
N ILE A 144 -1.37 -7.49 6.06
CA ILE A 144 -2.77 -7.10 5.89
C ILE A 144 -2.85 -5.60 5.54
N SER A 145 -2.19 -4.73 6.31
CA SER A 145 -2.17 -3.28 6.05
C SER A 145 -1.59 -2.96 4.67
N ARG A 146 -0.49 -3.62 4.29
CA ARG A 146 0.14 -3.46 2.97
C ARG A 146 -0.82 -3.81 1.84
N LEU A 147 -1.47 -4.98 1.91
CA LEU A 147 -2.40 -5.43 0.87
C LEU A 147 -3.68 -4.58 0.81
N VAL A 148 -4.20 -4.13 1.96
CA VAL A 148 -5.31 -3.17 2.00
C VAL A 148 -4.88 -1.86 1.33
N GLY A 149 -3.70 -1.32 1.65
CA GLY A 149 -3.15 -0.13 1.00
C GLY A 149 -3.04 -0.27 -0.52
N ILE A 150 -2.49 -1.40 -1.00
CA ILE A 150 -2.37 -1.71 -2.44
C ILE A 150 -3.74 -1.67 -3.13
N LEU A 151 -4.75 -2.32 -2.56
CA LEU A 151 -6.10 -2.38 -3.11
C LEU A 151 -6.83 -1.05 -3.06
N LEU A 152 -6.72 -0.30 -1.96
CA LEU A 152 -7.36 1.00 -1.85
C LEU A 152 -6.77 2.01 -2.83
N GLN A 153 -5.46 1.95 -3.08
CA GLN A 153 -4.79 2.86 -4.01
C GLN A 153 -5.01 2.47 -5.49
N ASN A 154 -4.94 1.18 -5.81
CA ASN A 154 -4.88 0.70 -7.20
C ASN A 154 -6.14 -0.05 -7.64
N GLY A 155 -7.15 -0.20 -6.78
CA GLY A 155 -8.38 -0.93 -7.05
C GLY A 155 -9.39 -0.21 -7.95
N TRP A 156 -9.12 1.05 -8.31
CA TRP A 156 -10.13 1.96 -8.87
C TRP A 156 -9.75 2.51 -10.24
N GLN A 157 -10.76 2.93 -10.98
CA GLN A 157 -10.65 3.73 -12.20
C GLN A 157 -11.82 4.73 -12.25
N SER A 158 -11.66 5.84 -12.96
CA SER A 158 -12.80 6.70 -13.28
C SER A 158 -13.64 6.07 -14.40
N ASN A 159 -14.97 6.13 -14.29
CA ASN A 159 -15.89 5.83 -15.39
C ASN A 159 -16.09 7.08 -16.27
N ASP A 160 -16.94 6.97 -17.30
CA ASP A 160 -17.25 8.06 -18.23
C ASP A 160 -17.90 9.28 -17.55
N ASP A 161 -18.58 9.07 -16.41
CA ASP A 161 -19.22 10.11 -15.60
C ASP A 161 -18.25 10.76 -14.58
N GLY A 162 -17.02 10.24 -14.47
CA GLY A 162 -15.99 10.71 -13.54
C GLY A 162 -16.04 10.05 -12.16
N ASP A 163 -16.98 9.14 -11.91
CA ASP A 163 -17.08 8.39 -10.66
C ASP A 163 -15.99 7.32 -10.56
N LEU A 164 -15.46 7.13 -9.35
CA LEU A 164 -14.55 6.03 -9.05
C LEU A 164 -15.31 4.71 -8.96
N VAL A 165 -14.94 3.77 -9.82
CA VAL A 165 -15.48 2.41 -9.85
C VAL A 165 -14.34 1.39 -9.77
N PRO A 166 -14.59 0.17 -9.25
CA PRO A 166 -13.57 -0.87 -9.25
C PRO A 166 -13.05 -1.18 -10.66
N VAL A 167 -11.75 -1.38 -10.78
CA VAL A 167 -11.11 -1.74 -12.05
C VAL A 167 -11.51 -3.16 -12.48
N SER A 168 -12.16 -3.28 -13.63
CA SER A 168 -12.74 -4.56 -14.10
C SER A 168 -12.29 -4.97 -15.50
N GLN A 169 -11.76 -4.02 -16.29
CA GLN A 169 -11.40 -4.26 -17.68
C GLN A 169 -10.00 -4.87 -17.82
N GLU A 170 -9.91 -6.02 -18.49
CA GLU A 170 -8.62 -6.62 -18.85
C GLU A 170 -7.77 -5.69 -19.71
N GLY A 171 -6.47 -5.65 -19.44
CA GLY A 171 -5.53 -4.73 -20.09
C GLY A 171 -5.45 -3.34 -19.45
N ASN A 172 -6.33 -3.01 -18.48
CA ASN A 172 -6.18 -1.80 -17.68
C ASN A 172 -4.85 -1.84 -16.88
N HIS A 173 -4.14 -0.70 -16.82
CA HIS A 173 -2.86 -0.60 -16.13
C HIS A 173 -2.94 -0.97 -14.64
N ASN A 174 -3.97 -0.48 -13.93
CA ASN A 174 -4.18 -0.77 -12.51
C ASN A 174 -4.49 -2.25 -12.30
N LEU A 175 -5.30 -2.86 -13.17
CA LEU A 175 -5.60 -4.28 -13.07
C LEU A 175 -4.36 -5.16 -13.34
N ASN A 176 -3.52 -4.77 -14.30
CA ASN A 176 -2.27 -5.45 -14.59
C ASN A 176 -1.29 -5.36 -13.40
N TYR A 177 -1.23 -4.21 -12.75
CA TYR A 177 -0.47 -4.02 -11.51
C TYR A 177 -0.98 -4.93 -10.39
N LEU A 178 -2.29 -4.91 -10.13
CA LEU A 178 -2.91 -5.78 -9.12
C LEU A 178 -2.69 -7.27 -9.41
N ASN A 179 -2.75 -7.70 -10.67
CA ASN A 179 -2.43 -9.08 -11.04
C ASN A 179 -1.00 -9.45 -10.62
N ALA A 180 -0.02 -8.59 -10.88
CA ALA A 180 1.37 -8.85 -10.54
C ALA A 180 1.61 -8.83 -9.02
N VAL A 181 1.04 -7.85 -8.33
CA VAL A 181 1.36 -7.58 -6.92
C VAL A 181 0.49 -8.37 -5.96
N VAL A 182 -0.81 -8.52 -6.23
CA VAL A 182 -1.72 -9.22 -5.32
C VAL A 182 -1.73 -10.73 -5.57
N LEU A 183 -1.67 -11.16 -6.85
CA LEU A 183 -1.73 -12.58 -7.22
C LEU A 183 -0.34 -13.17 -7.48
N GLY A 184 0.58 -12.40 -8.07
CA GLY A 184 1.95 -12.87 -8.34
C GLY A 184 2.75 -13.17 -7.07
N ILE A 185 2.52 -12.42 -5.98
CA ILE A 185 3.15 -12.66 -4.67
C ILE A 185 2.59 -13.91 -3.98
N GLN A 186 1.33 -14.27 -4.21
CA GLN A 186 0.73 -15.47 -3.63
C GLN A 186 1.28 -16.78 -4.23
N GLY A 187 1.97 -16.70 -5.37
CA GLY A 187 2.62 -17.86 -6.00
C GLY A 187 4.00 -18.20 -5.44
N THR A 188 4.58 -17.36 -4.56
CA THR A 188 5.97 -17.50 -4.09
C THR A 188 6.09 -17.22 -2.58
N ASP A 189 5.57 -18.13 -1.76
CA ASP A 189 5.85 -18.18 -0.30
C ASP A 189 5.14 -17.13 0.57
N ILE A 190 3.82 -17.29 0.76
CA ILE A 190 3.26 -17.05 2.10
C ILE A 190 2.28 -18.18 2.44
N ILE A 191 2.74 -19.14 3.23
CA ILE A 191 1.87 -20.10 3.91
C ILE A 191 1.26 -19.35 5.11
N TRP A 192 0.02 -18.92 4.94
CA TRP A 192 -0.80 -18.41 6.02
C TRP A 192 -1.31 -19.61 6.82
N ASN A 193 -0.97 -19.69 8.10
CA ASN A 193 -1.53 -20.73 8.97
C ASN A 193 -2.96 -20.31 9.35
N ASP A 194 -3.94 -21.08 8.88
CA ASP A 194 -5.35 -21.01 9.29
C ASP A 194 -5.54 -21.39 10.77
#